data_AF-F4WUE3-F1
#
_entry.id   AF-F4WUE3-F1
#
_cell.length_a   1.000
_cell.length_b   1.000
_cell.length_c   1.000
_cell.angle_alpha   90.00
_cell.angle_beta   90.00
_cell.angle_gamma   90.00
#
_symmetry.space_group_name_H-M   'P 1'
#
loop_
_entity.id
_entity.type
_entity.pdbx_description
1 polymer ?
#
loop_
_entity_poly.entity_id
_entity_poly.type
_entity_poly.pdbx_seq_one_letter_code
_entity_poly.pdbx_strand_id
1 'polypeptide(L)' 'ISHPPYSSDIALSDYHLFRSMAYGLSEQHFTSYEDIKNWIDNWIASKDEAFFQRSIRMLPERWEKVVDSNGQYFQ' A
#
# COMPACT_ATOMS: atom_id res chain seq x y z
N ILE A 1 -17.34 3.37 -7.02
CA ILE A 1 -16.91 2.48 -5.91
C ILE A 1 -17.01 3.31 -4.64
N SER A 2 -17.87 2.91 -3.70
CA SER A 2 -17.96 3.57 -2.40
C SER A 2 -16.76 3.15 -1.55
N HIS A 3 -16.09 4.09 -0.88
CA HIS A 3 -15.03 3.80 0.07
C HIS A 3 -15.60 3.93 1.49
N PRO A 4 -15.82 2.82 2.21
CA PRO A 4 -16.29 2.89 3.58
C PRO A 4 -15.26 3.61 4.47
N PRO A 5 -15.71 4.29 5.53
CA PRO A 5 -14.80 4.91 6.49
C PRO A 5 -13.95 3.84 7.19
N TYR A 6 -12.69 4.18 7.49
CA TYR A 6 -11.72 3.34 8.20
C TYR A 6 -11.27 2.06 7.49
N SER A 7 -11.54 1.89 6.20
CA SER A 7 -11.21 0.67 5.47
C SER A 7 -9.84 0.70 4.78
N SER A 8 -8.77 0.88 5.55
CA SER A 8 -7.39 0.87 5.02
C SER A 8 -6.98 -0.51 4.46
N ASP A 9 -7.66 -1.58 4.86
CA ASP A 9 -7.55 -2.93 4.32
C ASP A 9 -8.01 -3.07 2.86
N ILE A 10 -8.78 -2.12 2.32
CA ILE A 10 -9.17 -2.09 0.90
C ILE A 10 -8.53 -0.94 0.11
N ALA A 11 -7.92 0.02 0.79
CA ALA A 11 -7.21 1.13 0.16
C ALA A 11 -5.88 0.65 -0.45
N LEU A 12 -5.78 0.69 -1.78
CA LEU A 12 -4.60 0.25 -2.55
C LEU A 12 -3.29 0.87 -2.06
N SER A 13 -3.34 2.15 -1.66
CA SER A 13 -2.20 2.86 -1.07
C SER A 13 -1.75 2.21 0.24
N ASP A 14 -2.68 1.93 1.14
CA ASP A 14 -2.40 1.55 2.51
C ASP A 14 -1.95 0.10 2.60
N TYR A 15 -2.70 -0.83 1.99
CA TYR A 15 -2.41 -2.25 2.16
C TYR A 15 -1.23 -2.76 1.30
N HIS A 16 -0.87 -2.05 0.22
CA HIS A 16 0.18 -2.49 -0.71
C HIS A 16 1.35 -1.51 -0.80
N LEU A 17 1.10 -0.27 -1.23
CA LEU A 17 2.18 0.69 -1.51
C LEU A 17 2.92 1.09 -0.23
N PHE A 18 2.21 1.66 0.75
CA PHE A 18 2.78 2.10 2.02
C PHE A 18 3.26 0.91 2.86
N ARG A 19 2.54 -0.22 2.81
CA ARG A 19 3.00 -1.45 3.46
C ARG A 19 4.36 -1.90 2.92
N SER A 20 4.57 -1.88 1.61
CA SER A 20 5.85 -2.23 1.01
C SER A 20 6.93 -1.17 1.30
N MET A 21 6.55 0.11 1.27
CA MET A 21 7.45 1.23 1.53
C MET A 21 7.95 1.25 2.98
N ALA A 22 7.11 0.88 3.94
CA ALA A 22 7.46 0.84 5.36
C ALA A 22 8.67 -0.06 5.64
N TYR A 23 8.79 -1.20 4.95
CA TYR A 23 9.96 -2.08 5.05
C TYR A 23 11.24 -1.42 4.50
N GLY A 24 11.13 -0.63 3.43
CA GLY A 24 12.26 0.12 2.91
C GLY A 24 12.66 1.29 3.82
N LEU A 25 11.68 1.91 4.48
CA LEU A 25 11.89 3.04 5.37
C LEU A 25 12.49 2.65 6.72
N SER A 26 12.25 1.42 7.20
CA SER A 26 12.72 1.00 8.54
C SER A 26 14.24 0.98 8.70
N GLU A 27 14.98 0.96 7.60
CA GLU A 27 16.46 0.93 7.60
C GLU A 27 17.09 2.30 7.32
N GLN A 28 16.28 3.34 7.06
CA GLN A 28 16.80 4.63 6.61
C GLN A 28 16.79 5.70 7.70
N HIS A 29 17.88 6.48 7.71
CA HIS A 29 17.99 7.72 8.47
C HIS A 29 18.17 8.88 7.50
N PHE A 30 17.25 9.83 7.54
CA PHE A 30 17.28 11.02 6.69
C PHE A 30 17.73 12.24 7.48
N THR A 31 18.55 13.10 6.88
CA THR A 31 19.06 14.32 7.52
C THR A 31 18.38 15.58 6.98
N SER A 32 17.74 15.48 5.82
CA SER A 32 17.04 16.58 5.17
C SER A 32 15.74 16.15 4.51
N TYR A 33 14.88 17.12 4.21
CA TYR A 33 13.70 16.90 3.38
C TYR A 33 14.05 16.41 1.97
N GLU A 34 15.17 16.90 1.41
CA GLU A 34 15.63 16.51 0.09
C GLU A 34 16.05 15.03 0.04
N ASP A 35 16.66 14.53 1.11
CA ASP A 35 17.00 13.10 1.24
C ASP A 35 15.74 12.23 1.20
N ILE A 36 14.69 12.65 1.92
CA ILE A 36 13.39 11.94 1.96
C ILE A 36 12.78 11.92 0.56
N LYS A 37 12.72 13.09 -0.11
CA LYS A 37 12.13 13.20 -1.44
C LYS A 37 12.86 12.33 -2.45
N ASN A 38 14.20 12.43 -2.50
CA ASN A 38 15.02 11.63 -3.41
C ASN A 38 14.88 10.13 -3.15
N TRP A 39 14.80 9.72 -1.88
CA TRP A 39 14.59 8.31 -1.54
C TRP A 39 13.22 7.81 -2.01
N ILE A 40 12.14 8.57 -1.78
CA ILE A 40 10.79 8.21 -2.23
C ILE A 40 10.75 8.11 -3.75
N ASP A 41 11.29 9.09 -4.46
CA ASP A 41 11.32 9.12 -5.93
C ASP A 41 12.07 7.88 -6.49
N ASN A 42 13.25 7.58 -5.94
CA ASN A 42 14.03 6.40 -6.32
C ASN A 42 13.32 5.09 -5.97
N TRP A 43 12.69 5.01 -4.79
CA TRP A 43 11.98 3.81 -4.36
C TRP A 43 10.78 3.53 -5.26
N ILE A 44 10.00 4.55 -5.64
CA ILE A 44 8.88 4.40 -6.57
C ILE A 44 9.38 4.00 -7.96
N ALA A 45 10.43 4.67 -8.46
CA ALA A 45 11.03 4.35 -9.76
C ALA A 45 11.65 2.94 -9.83
N SER A 46 12.04 2.36 -8.69
CA SER A 46 12.54 0.99 -8.60
C SER A 46 11.47 -0.10 -8.75
N LYS A 47 10.18 0.25 -8.66
CA LYS A 47 9.08 -0.71 -8.76
C LYS A 47 8.67 -0.87 -10.22
N ASP A 48 8.46 -2.11 -10.61
CA ASP A 48 7.99 -2.43 -11.96
C ASP A 48 6.47 -2.24 -12.07
N GLU A 49 5.97 -2.26 -13.30
CA GLU A 49 4.53 -2.15 -13.55
C GLU A 49 3.75 -3.29 -12.88
N ALA A 50 4.33 -4.50 -12.85
CA ALA A 50 3.70 -5.66 -12.24
C ALA A 50 3.44 -5.47 -10.74
N PHE A 51 4.31 -4.76 -10.02
CA PHE A 51 4.09 -4.38 -8.63
C PHE A 51 2.78 -3.58 -8.44
N PHE A 52 2.50 -2.60 -9.30
CA PHE A 52 1.28 -1.79 -9.21
C PHE A 52 0.06 -2.56 -9.72
N GLN A 53 0.20 -3.35 -10.80
CA GLN A 53 -0.89 -4.18 -11.28
C GLN A 53 -1.33 -5.22 -10.25
N ARG A 54 -0.38 -5.77 -9.47
CA ARG A 54 -0.67 -6.78 -8.45
C ARG A 54 -1.66 -6.27 -7.39
N SER A 55 -1.54 -5.02 -6.95
CA SER A 55 -2.47 -4.46 -5.97
C SER A 55 -3.89 -4.42 -6.54
N ILE A 56 -4.06 -3.93 -7.77
CA ILE A 56 -5.37 -3.91 -8.44
C ILE A 56 -5.94 -5.33 -8.58
N ARG A 57 -5.12 -6.31 -8.95
CA ARG A 57 -5.53 -7.72 -9.10
C ARG A 57 -5.93 -8.38 -7.79
N MET A 58 -5.40 -7.94 -6.65
CA MET A 58 -5.75 -8.46 -5.32
C MET A 58 -7.01 -7.83 -4.73
N LEU A 59 -7.53 -6.76 -5.33
CA LEU A 59 -8.70 -6.06 -4.82
C LEU A 59 -9.97 -6.93 -4.75
N PRO A 60 -10.29 -7.78 -5.74
CA PRO A 60 -11.45 -8.67 -5.67
C PRO A 60 -11.38 -9.66 -4.49
N GLU A 61 -10.23 -10.29 -4.26
CA GLU A 61 -10.02 -11.21 -3.13
C GLU A 61 -10.22 -10.49 -1.79
N ARG A 62 -9.75 -9.24 -1.68
CA ARG A 62 -9.94 -8.44 -0.48
C ARG A 62 -11.40 -8.07 -0.26
N TRP A 63 -12.14 -7.72 -1.31
CA TRP A 63 -13.58 -7.46 -1.19
C TRP A 63 -14.37 -8.69 -0.79
N GLU A 64 -14.00 -9.87 -1.29
CA GLU A 64 -14.59 -11.14 -0.87
C GLU A 64 -14.36 -11.36 0.64
N LYS A 65 -13.14 -11.13 1.13
CA LYS A 65 -12.84 -11.20 2.57
C LYS A 65 -13.64 -10.21 3.42
N VAL A 66 -13.89 -8.98 2.93
CA VAL A 66 -14.77 -8.01 3.64
C VAL A 66 -16.18 -8.58 3.77
N VAL A 67 -16.72 -9.15 2.70
CA VAL A 67 -18.08 -9.72 2.68
C VAL A 67 -18.16 -10.92 3.62
N ASP A 68 -17.21 -11.86 3.54
CA ASP A 68 -17.15 -13.04 4.40
C ASP A 68 -16.98 -12.67 5.88
N SER A 69 -16.30 -11.55 6.15
CA SER A 69 -16.10 -11.02 7.50
C SER A 69 -17.26 -10.16 7.98
N ASN A 70 -18.39 -10.08 7.25
CA ASN A 70 -19.52 -9.19 7.54
C ASN A 70 -19.09 -7.74 7.81
N GLY A 71 -18.11 -7.24 7.04
CA GLY A 71 -17.57 -5.88 7.17
C GLY A 71 -16.56 -5.69 8.31
N GLN A 72 -16.15 -6.75 9.01
CA GLN A 72 -15.04 -6.69 9.96
C GLN A 72 -13.68 -6.66 9.25
N TYR A 73 -12.65 -6.16 9.94
CA TYR A 73 -11.27 -6.20 9.46
C TYR A 73 -10.77 -7.63 9.31
N PHE A 74 -9.89 -7.84 8.33
CA PHE A 74 -9.28 -9.13 8.03
C PHE A 74 -7.77 -8.99 7.78
N GLN A 75 -7.06 -10.13 7.82
CA GLN A 75 -5.62 -10.20 7.57
C GLN A 75 -5.27 -10.66 6.14
#